data_AF-A0A0C3DG83-F1
#
_entry.id   AF-A0A0C3DG83-F1
#
_cell.length_a   1.000
_cell.length_b   1.000
_cell.length_c   1.000
_cell.angle_alpha   90.00
_cell.angle_beta   90.00
_cell.angle_gamma   90.00
#
_symmetry.space_group_name_H-M   'P 1'
#
loop_
_entity.id
_entity.type
_entity.pdbx_description
1 polymer ?
#
loop_
_entity_poly.entity_id
_entity_poly.type
_entity_poly.pdbx_seq_one_letter_code
_entity_poly.pdbx_strand_id
1 'polypeptide(L)'
;AQWNNIEIAKLVDYLYECHAQRGDTGNFRDTVYNSAAEYIWPFHTMGPIKTGKMVKNKWTWIKGIYNMIETWRSQSGYHWDDEYGANVQSLSEIALFDEFVARKGNAPFKNFRINGWPPYTQLREIFPS
;
A
#
# COMPACT_ATOMS: atom_id res chain seq x y z
N ALA A 1 15.34 -3.84 3.75
CA ALA A 1 15.38 -3.44 2.33
C ALA A 1 15.01 -1.97 2.23
N GLN A 2 15.87 -1.13 1.68
CA GLN A 2 15.51 0.27 1.39
C GLN A 2 14.72 0.31 0.09
N TRP A 3 13.52 0.87 0.12
CA TRP A 3 12.62 0.97 -1.03
C TRP A 3 12.44 2.43 -1.38
N ASN A 4 12.69 2.79 -2.64
CA ASN A 4 12.36 4.12 -3.14
C ASN A 4 10.92 4.13 -3.72
N ASN A 5 10.37 5.32 -3.95
CA ASN A 5 8.99 5.47 -4.44
C ASN A 5 8.81 4.89 -5.86
N ILE A 6 9.83 4.94 -6.71
CA ILE A 6 9.80 4.39 -8.08
C ILE A 6 9.76 2.87 -8.05
N GLU A 7 10.58 2.21 -7.24
CA GLU A 7 10.55 0.76 -7.02
C GLU A 7 9.18 0.29 -6.51
N ILE A 8 8.56 1.06 -5.60
CA ILE A 8 7.22 0.74 -5.08
C ILE A 8 6.17 0.90 -6.18
N ALA A 9 6.18 2.01 -6.93
CA ALA A 9 5.24 2.22 -8.03
C ALA A 9 5.37 1.12 -9.08
N LYS A 10 6.60 0.80 -9.51
CA LYS A 10 6.87 -0.24 -10.51
C LYS A 10 6.51 -1.65 -10.02
N LEU A 11 6.66 -1.91 -8.72
CA LEU A 11 6.17 -3.16 -8.13
C LEU A 11 4.64 -3.25 -8.23
N VAL A 12 3.91 -2.19 -7.90
CA VAL A 12 2.45 -2.17 -7.95
C VAL A 12 1.97 -2.29 -9.39
N ASP A 13 2.58 -1.56 -10.34
CA ASP A 13 2.31 -1.69 -11.78
C ASP A 13 2.44 -3.15 -12.24
N TYR A 14 3.57 -3.79 -11.92
CA TYR A 14 3.81 -5.17 -12.34
C TYR A 14 2.80 -6.16 -11.76
N LEU A 15 2.47 -6.03 -10.47
CA LEU A 15 1.52 -6.92 -9.80
C LEU A 15 0.07 -6.66 -10.24
N TYR A 16 -0.25 -5.43 -10.63
CA TYR A 16 -1.50 -5.08 -11.29
C TYR A 16 -1.64 -5.84 -12.61
N GLU A 17 -0.62 -5.83 -13.49
CA GLU A 17 -0.65 -6.61 -14.74
C GLU A 17 -0.77 -8.12 -14.48
N CYS A 18 -0.25 -8.60 -13.35
CA CYS A 18 -0.32 -10.02 -12.97
C CYS A 18 -1.57 -10.38 -12.14
N HIS A 19 -2.53 -9.47 -11.91
CA HIS A 19 -3.59 -9.66 -10.91
C HIS A 19 -4.45 -10.91 -11.14
N ALA A 20 -4.62 -11.35 -12.39
CA ALA A 20 -5.33 -12.58 -12.74
C ALA A 20 -4.69 -13.87 -12.17
N GLN A 21 -3.39 -13.83 -11.83
CA GLN A 21 -2.65 -14.98 -11.28
C GLN A 21 -2.66 -15.03 -9.73
N ARG A 22 -3.40 -14.12 -9.10
CA ARG A 22 -3.49 -13.99 -7.66
C ARG A 22 -4.30 -15.13 -7.06
N GLY A 23 -3.86 -15.65 -5.91
CA GLY A 23 -4.65 -16.58 -5.12
C GLY A 23 -5.67 -15.87 -4.22
N ASP A 24 -6.58 -16.63 -3.62
CA ASP A 24 -7.74 -16.13 -2.85
C ASP A 24 -7.37 -15.16 -1.71
N THR A 25 -6.18 -15.32 -1.11
CA THR A 25 -5.69 -14.46 -0.01
C THR A 25 -5.02 -13.17 -0.49
N GLY A 26 -5.09 -12.87 -1.78
CA GLY A 26 -4.46 -11.68 -2.30
C GLY A 26 -2.95 -11.78 -2.49
N ASN A 27 -2.42 -12.99 -2.45
CA ASN A 27 -0.99 -13.27 -2.61
C ASN A 27 -0.73 -13.88 -3.98
N PHE A 28 0.47 -13.67 -4.48
CA PHE A 28 0.97 -14.31 -5.69
C PHE A 28 1.89 -15.50 -5.35
N ARG A 29 2.11 -16.36 -6.34
CA ARG A 29 3.11 -17.43 -6.26
C ARG A 29 4.51 -16.81 -6.19
N ASP A 30 5.46 -17.54 -5.59
CA ASP A 30 6.84 -17.06 -5.46
C ASP A 30 7.51 -16.78 -6.81
N THR A 31 7.10 -17.45 -7.89
CA THR A 31 7.54 -17.17 -9.26
C THR A 31 7.20 -15.75 -9.70
N VAL A 32 6.00 -15.25 -9.40
CA VAL A 32 5.58 -13.88 -9.72
C VAL A 32 6.42 -12.87 -8.94
N TYR A 33 6.71 -13.14 -7.67
CA TYR A 33 7.55 -12.24 -6.87
C TYR A 33 9.01 -12.24 -7.33
N ASN A 34 9.54 -13.35 -7.81
CA ASN A 34 10.87 -13.41 -8.41
C ASN A 34 10.92 -12.61 -9.72
N SER A 35 9.93 -12.79 -10.61
CA SER A 35 9.85 -11.99 -11.85
C SER A 35 9.61 -10.50 -11.58
N ALA A 36 8.83 -10.16 -10.56
CA ALA A 36 8.68 -8.77 -10.11
C ALA A 36 10.01 -8.19 -9.62
N ALA A 37 10.83 -8.98 -8.92
CA ALA A 37 12.14 -8.54 -8.45
C ALA A 37 13.09 -8.22 -9.62
N GLU A 38 13.08 -9.04 -10.67
CA GLU A 38 13.81 -8.80 -11.91
C GLU A 38 13.29 -7.55 -12.63
N TYR A 39 11.95 -7.40 -12.72
CA TYR A 39 11.31 -6.25 -13.36
C TYR A 39 11.66 -4.91 -12.70
N ILE A 40 11.73 -4.86 -11.37
CA ILE A 40 12.02 -3.61 -10.65
C ILE A 40 13.52 -3.29 -10.56
N TRP A 41 14.41 -4.23 -10.89
CA TRP A 41 15.87 -4.05 -10.82
C TRP A 41 16.34 -2.75 -11.48
N PRO A 42 15.91 -2.38 -12.71
CA PRO A 42 16.41 -1.19 -13.39
C PRO A 42 16.10 0.12 -12.67
N PHE A 43 15.13 0.13 -11.75
CA PHE A 43 14.72 1.31 -10.96
C PHE A 43 15.38 1.36 -9.59
N HIS A 44 16.28 0.42 -9.30
CA HIS A 44 17.04 0.38 -8.07
C HIS A 44 18.00 1.57 -7.98
N THR A 45 18.01 2.23 -6.81
CA THR A 45 18.90 3.37 -6.57
C THR A 45 19.83 3.18 -5.38
N MET A 46 19.43 2.42 -4.35
CA MET A 46 20.23 2.26 -3.14
C MET A 46 19.91 1.00 -2.33
N GLY A 47 20.89 0.56 -1.55
CA GLY A 47 20.80 -0.62 -0.70
C GLY A 47 20.97 -1.92 -1.48
N PRO A 48 20.57 -3.08 -0.92
CA PRO A 48 20.65 -4.33 -1.65
C PRO A 48 19.59 -4.39 -2.77
N ILE A 49 19.98 -5.03 -3.88
CA ILE A 49 19.05 -5.47 -4.92
C ILE A 49 17.96 -6.33 -4.30
N LYS A 50 16.71 -6.12 -4.73
CA LYS A 50 15.55 -6.79 -4.14
C LYS A 50 15.50 -8.24 -4.63
N THR A 51 15.29 -9.16 -3.70
CA THR A 51 14.97 -10.56 -4.00
C THR A 51 13.45 -10.75 -4.03
N GLY A 52 12.96 -11.86 -4.61
CA GLY A 52 11.53 -12.17 -4.58
C GLY A 52 10.96 -12.28 -3.16
N LYS A 53 11.75 -12.77 -2.18
CA LYS A 53 11.36 -12.74 -0.76
C LYS A 53 11.17 -11.32 -0.22
N MET A 54 12.06 -10.39 -0.59
CA MET A 54 11.95 -8.98 -0.20
C MET A 54 10.73 -8.33 -0.85
N VAL A 55 10.46 -8.64 -2.12
CA VAL A 55 9.26 -8.21 -2.85
C VAL A 55 7.99 -8.71 -2.16
N LYS A 56 7.90 -10.00 -1.85
CA LYS A 56 6.77 -10.61 -1.13
C LYS A 56 6.50 -9.91 0.21
N ASN A 57 7.55 -9.67 1.00
CA ASN A 57 7.41 -8.95 2.27
C ASN A 57 6.91 -7.51 2.07
N LYS A 58 7.40 -6.82 1.03
CA LYS A 58 6.94 -5.47 0.70
C LYS A 58 5.49 -5.48 0.23
N TRP A 59 5.06 -6.45 -0.57
CA TRP A 59 3.68 -6.63 -0.97
C TRP A 59 2.75 -6.84 0.23
N THR A 60 3.12 -7.71 1.17
CA THR A 60 2.36 -7.89 2.43
C THR A 60 2.20 -6.57 3.19
N TRP A 61 3.25 -5.76 3.25
CA TRP A 61 3.19 -4.43 3.87
C TRP A 61 2.25 -3.48 3.10
N ILE A 62 2.34 -3.43 1.76
CA ILE A 62 1.46 -2.63 0.89
C ILE A 62 -0.01 -3.02 1.13
N LYS A 63 -0.32 -4.31 1.16
CA LYS A 63 -1.68 -4.79 1.49
C LYS A 63 -2.13 -4.36 2.88
N GLY A 64 -1.23 -4.39 3.87
CA GLY A 64 -1.53 -3.89 5.21
C GLY A 64 -1.95 -2.42 5.21
N ILE A 65 -1.25 -1.58 4.43
CA ILE A 65 -1.64 -0.17 4.25
C ILE A 65 -3.00 -0.05 3.57
N TYR A 66 -3.24 -0.79 2.48
CA TYR A 66 -4.52 -0.78 1.78
C TYR A 66 -5.68 -1.15 2.71
N ASN A 67 -5.57 -2.25 3.45
CA ASN A 67 -6.61 -2.69 4.38
C ASN A 67 -6.86 -1.67 5.50
N MET A 68 -5.83 -0.96 5.93
CA MET A 68 -5.95 0.12 6.93
C MET A 68 -6.72 1.32 6.36
N ILE A 69 -6.50 1.67 5.09
CA ILE A 69 -7.31 2.70 4.39
C ILE A 69 -8.75 2.23 4.25
N GLU A 70 -9.01 0.99 3.83
CA GLU A 70 -10.39 0.46 3.76
C GLU A 70 -11.07 0.44 5.13
N THR A 71 -10.34 0.11 6.19
CA THR A 71 -10.86 0.17 7.57
C THR A 71 -11.22 1.60 7.96
N TRP A 72 -10.39 2.58 7.61
CA TRP A 72 -10.70 4.00 7.81
C TRP A 72 -11.98 4.39 7.08
N ARG A 73 -12.08 4.07 5.78
CA ARG A 73 -13.24 4.37 4.92
C ARG A 73 -14.52 3.68 5.36
N SER A 74 -14.44 2.52 5.99
CA SER A 74 -15.60 1.76 6.46
C SER A 74 -16.29 2.40 7.67
N GLN A 75 -15.61 3.30 8.38
CA GLN A 75 -16.19 3.99 9.53
C GLN A 75 -17.11 5.13 9.03
N SER A 76 -18.24 5.34 9.69
CA SER A 76 -19.20 6.40 9.33
C SER A 76 -18.60 7.79 9.51
N GLY A 77 -18.75 8.68 8.52
CA GLY A 77 -18.31 10.07 8.58
C GLY A 77 -16.84 10.30 8.22
N TYR A 78 -16.11 9.25 7.81
CA TYR A 78 -14.72 9.36 7.39
C TYR A 78 -14.61 9.41 5.88
N HIS A 79 -13.73 10.27 5.39
CA HIS A 79 -13.47 10.42 3.97
C HIS A 79 -12.06 9.93 3.62
N TRP A 80 -11.91 9.52 2.37
CA TRP A 80 -10.62 9.27 1.75
C TRP A 80 -10.60 9.94 0.38
N ASP A 81 -9.52 10.65 0.12
CA ASP A 81 -9.21 11.31 -1.13
C ASP A 81 -7.89 10.73 -1.67
N ASP A 82 -7.84 10.44 -2.97
CA ASP A 82 -6.68 9.78 -3.57
C ASP A 82 -5.45 10.70 -3.65
N GLU A 83 -5.64 12.01 -3.58
CA GLU A 83 -4.60 13.05 -3.60
C GLU A 83 -4.24 13.55 -2.19
N TYR A 84 -5.25 13.72 -1.33
CA TYR A 84 -5.11 14.34 0.00
C TYR A 84 -5.30 13.37 1.19
N GLY A 85 -5.56 12.08 0.91
CA GLY A 85 -5.64 11.02 1.92
C GLY A 85 -6.88 11.16 2.80
N ALA A 86 -6.70 11.07 4.11
CA ALA A 86 -7.80 11.29 5.06
C ALA A 86 -8.27 12.76 5.12
N ASN A 87 -7.51 13.69 4.50
CA ASN A 87 -7.79 15.14 4.39
C ASN A 87 -8.49 15.74 5.63
N VAL A 88 -7.89 15.50 6.79
CA VAL A 88 -8.42 15.92 8.10
C VAL A 88 -8.34 17.44 8.25
N GLN A 89 -9.48 18.13 8.34
CA GLN A 89 -9.56 19.60 8.32
C GLN A 89 -10.02 20.23 9.65
N SER A 90 -10.81 19.53 10.45
CA SER A 90 -11.39 20.05 11.69
C SER A 90 -10.74 19.45 12.95
N LEU A 91 -10.89 20.13 14.09
CA LEU A 91 -10.41 19.63 15.39
C LEU A 91 -11.06 18.30 15.79
N SER A 92 -12.34 18.09 15.45
CA SER A 92 -13.03 16.82 15.72
C SER A 92 -12.49 15.69 14.87
N GLU A 93 -12.20 15.93 13.58
CA GLU A 93 -11.57 14.93 12.72
C GLU A 93 -10.14 14.60 13.16
N ILE A 94 -9.39 15.58 13.70
CA ILE A 94 -8.05 15.35 14.26
C ILE A 94 -8.12 14.36 15.41
N ALA A 95 -9.04 14.56 16.37
CA ALA A 95 -9.18 13.67 17.50
C ALA A 95 -9.50 12.22 17.06
N LEU A 96 -10.39 12.06 16.09
CA LEU A 96 -10.74 10.75 15.53
C LEU A 96 -9.57 10.10 14.77
N PHE A 97 -8.82 10.89 14.00
CA PHE A 97 -7.64 10.43 13.29
C PHE A 97 -6.55 9.97 14.26
N ASP A 98 -6.27 10.75 15.30
CA ASP A 98 -5.27 10.42 16.32
C ASP A 98 -5.67 9.16 17.10
N GLU A 99 -6.96 9.00 17.43
CA GLU A 99 -7.48 7.77 18.03
C GLU A 99 -7.24 6.57 17.11
N PHE A 100 -7.55 6.71 15.81
CA PHE A 100 -7.34 5.63 14.84
C PHE A 100 -5.86 5.25 14.70
N VAL A 101 -4.96 6.23 14.63
CA VAL A 101 -3.50 6.03 14.55
C VAL A 101 -2.94 5.36 15.82
N ALA A 102 -3.51 5.67 16.98
CA ALA A 102 -3.09 5.09 18.26
C ALA A 102 -3.46 3.60 18.42
N ARG A 103 -4.41 3.09 17.63
CA ARG A 103 -4.77 1.66 17.63
C ARG A 103 -3.58 0.80 17.17
N LYS A 104 -3.40 -0.35 17.82
CA LYS A 104 -2.28 -1.27 17.53
C LYS A 104 -2.29 -1.67 16.05
N GLY A 105 -1.18 -1.41 15.35
CA GLY A 105 -1.02 -1.72 13.93
C GLY A 105 -1.30 -0.55 12.98
N ASN A 106 -1.96 0.52 13.46
CA ASN A 106 -2.36 1.66 12.63
C ASN A 106 -1.37 2.84 12.64
N ALA A 107 -0.27 2.73 13.40
CA ALA A 107 0.76 3.76 13.46
C ALA A 107 1.26 4.27 12.08
N PRO A 108 1.36 3.43 11.01
CA PRO A 108 1.71 3.91 9.69
C PRO A 108 0.69 4.88 9.07
N PHE A 109 -0.57 4.88 9.52
CA PHE A 109 -1.65 5.71 8.96
C PHE A 109 -1.40 7.20 9.12
N LYS A 110 -0.57 7.59 10.10
CA LYS A 110 -0.20 9.00 10.35
C LYS A 110 0.30 9.74 9.10
N ASN A 111 0.89 9.01 8.15
CA ASN A 111 1.44 9.59 6.92
C ASN A 111 0.34 10.06 5.95
N PHE A 112 -0.89 9.56 6.10
CA PHE A 112 -2.01 9.82 5.20
C PHE A 112 -2.98 10.89 5.71
N ARG A 113 -2.58 11.69 6.70
CA ARG A 113 -3.45 12.76 7.24
C ARG A 113 -3.84 13.79 6.19
N ILE A 114 -2.88 14.18 5.35
CA ILE A 114 -3.01 15.19 4.29
C ILE A 114 -2.36 14.75 2.97
N ASN A 115 -1.96 13.48 2.88
CA ASN A 115 -1.33 12.93 1.70
C ASN A 115 -2.12 11.70 1.26
N GLY A 116 -2.52 11.69 0.00
CA GLY A 116 -3.05 10.52 -0.65
C GLY A 116 -2.00 9.42 -0.78
N TRP A 117 -2.38 8.34 -1.46
CA TRP A 117 -1.49 7.22 -1.69
C TRP A 117 -1.64 6.73 -3.13
N PRO A 118 -0.74 7.11 -4.06
CA PRO A 118 -0.90 6.82 -5.48
C PRO A 118 -1.16 5.33 -5.83
N PRO A 119 -0.57 4.33 -5.14
CA PRO A 119 -0.90 2.93 -5.36
C PRO A 119 -2.37 2.53 -5.09
N TYR A 120 -3.12 3.35 -4.36
CA TYR A 120 -4.43 3.01 -3.84
C TYR A 120 -5.45 2.64 -4.93
N THR A 121 -5.53 3.43 -6.00
CA THR A 121 -6.47 3.20 -7.10
C THR A 121 -6.23 1.85 -7.77
N GLN A 122 -4.97 1.52 -8.10
CA GLN A 122 -4.60 0.21 -8.66
C GLN A 122 -4.89 -0.92 -7.67
N LEU A 123 -4.63 -0.71 -6.38
CA LEU A 123 -4.88 -1.72 -5.35
C LEU A 123 -6.37 -2.03 -5.18
N ARG A 124 -7.28 -1.07 -5.38
CA ARG A 124 -8.73 -1.34 -5.39
C ARG A 124 -9.15 -2.27 -6.54
N GLU A 125 -8.50 -2.16 -7.68
CA GLU A 125 -8.77 -3.05 -8.82
C GLU A 125 -8.16 -4.44 -8.60
N ILE A 126 -6.99 -4.50 -7.95
CA ILE A 126 -6.41 -5.78 -7.52
C ILE A 126 -7.33 -6.42 -6.47
N PHE A 127 -7.77 -5.68 -5.47
CA PHE A 127 -8.62 -6.12 -4.35
C PHE A 127 -10.04 -5.57 -4.47
N PRO A 128 -10.88 -6.11 -5.38
CA PRO A 128 -12.28 -5.71 -5.40
C PRO A 128 -12.92 -6.08 -4.06
N SER A 129 -13.59 -5.11 -3.46
CA SER A 129 -14.38 -5.20 -2.23
C SER A 129 -15.47 -6.25 -2.33
#